data_AF-A0A8J4YCW7-F1
#
_entry.id   AF-A0A8J4YCW7-F1
#
_cell.length_a   1.000
_cell.length_b   1.000
_cell.length_c   1.000
_cell.angle_alpha   90.00
_cell.angle_beta   90.00
_cell.angle_gamma   90.00
#
_symmetry.space_group_name_H-M   'P 1'
#
loop_
_entity.id
_entity.type
_entity.pdbx_description
1 polymer ?
#
loop_
_entity_poly.entity_id
_entity_poly.type
_entity_poly.pdbx_seq_one_letter_code
_entity_poly.pdbx_strand_id
1 'polypeptide(L)'
;MAARYEASPSRATPISHVDKWVLLDLIKKHIEVINDKTTKLYGINKKAAAWQTIATKLNDLTGYMKTPKQIRKIWENFRNRGTLLYTEPRKTTPTKKLRQQKLDEVHHQLQLIRSRQLSFPCYRMSWSHCTTLLTAIRYIMTKLSLKMLVNDGSMTLPEPREPFIQELSNSAGVTCSVTCHVDDDDDDDGLTETSNATTPTPIRQGPAIKKRKLSTEKEEALRLTAERSQLLRKMDMEVHQKRLELLEHEKMLKNEHFRSLQELQKKGLLEYHEKKIAQLQ
;
A
#
# COMPACT_ATOMS: atom_id res chain seq x y z
N MET A 1 15.05 -64.64 18.35
CA MET A 1 14.13 -63.67 17.72
C MET A 1 14.94 -62.43 17.34
N ALA A 2 15.29 -62.27 16.06
CA ALA A 2 16.06 -61.12 15.60
C ALA A 2 15.12 -59.91 15.45
N ALA A 3 15.35 -58.87 16.26
CA ALA A 3 14.65 -57.59 16.14
C ALA A 3 15.04 -56.94 14.80
N ARG A 4 14.09 -56.92 13.86
CA ARG A 4 14.23 -56.15 12.62
C ARG A 4 14.25 -54.67 13.01
N TYR A 5 15.43 -54.06 12.96
CA TYR A 5 15.57 -52.60 13.00
C TYR A 5 14.89 -52.04 11.75
N GLU A 6 13.61 -51.68 11.86
CA GLU A 6 12.95 -50.89 10.83
C GLU A 6 13.60 -49.50 10.82
N ALA A 7 14.35 -49.24 9.75
CA ALA A 7 14.99 -47.96 9.52
C ALA A 7 13.95 -46.84 9.69
N SER A 8 14.22 -45.93 10.62
CA SER A 8 13.34 -44.80 10.89
C SER A 8 13.04 -44.06 9.60
N PRO A 9 11.78 -43.67 9.34
CA PRO A 9 11.38 -43.07 8.07
C PRO A 9 12.21 -41.82 7.81
N SER A 10 13.09 -41.88 6.82
CA SER A 10 13.96 -40.77 6.45
C SER A 10 13.10 -39.54 6.18
N ARG A 11 13.50 -38.39 6.72
CA ARG A 11 12.77 -37.12 6.56
C ARG A 11 12.45 -36.90 5.08
N ALA A 12 11.19 -36.65 4.78
CA ALA A 12 10.74 -36.48 3.40
C ALA A 12 11.57 -35.40 2.70
N THR A 13 12.19 -35.76 1.59
CA THR A 13 12.97 -34.84 0.75
C THR A 13 12.11 -33.62 0.41
N PRO A 14 12.60 -32.40 0.64
CA PRO A 14 11.87 -31.20 0.27
C PRO A 14 11.68 -31.16 -1.25
N ILE A 15 10.50 -30.73 -1.69
CA ILE A 15 10.17 -30.59 -3.11
C ILE A 15 11.04 -29.50 -3.76
N SER A 16 11.65 -29.80 -4.90
CA SER A 16 12.48 -28.88 -5.67
C SER A 16 11.67 -27.67 -6.15
N HIS A 17 12.34 -26.54 -6.40
CA HIS A 17 11.67 -25.35 -6.93
C HIS A 17 11.05 -25.60 -8.31
N VAL A 18 11.71 -26.37 -9.18
CA VAL A 18 11.19 -26.72 -10.51
C VAL A 18 9.93 -27.57 -10.39
N ASP A 19 9.94 -28.60 -9.54
CA ASP A 19 8.78 -29.47 -9.30
C ASP A 19 7.57 -28.70 -8.76
N LYS A 20 7.82 -27.66 -7.94
CA LYS A 20 6.75 -26.77 -7.47
C LYS A 20 6.03 -26.08 -8.63
N TRP A 21 6.77 -25.55 -9.61
CA TRP A 21 6.18 -24.88 -10.77
C TRP A 21 5.40 -25.85 -11.65
N VAL A 22 5.95 -27.04 -11.92
CA VAL A 22 5.26 -28.07 -12.70
C VAL A 22 3.97 -28.51 -11.99
N LEU A 23 4.02 -28.71 -10.66
CA LEU A 23 2.84 -29.04 -9.87
C LEU A 23 1.78 -27.94 -9.93
N LEU A 24 2.17 -26.67 -9.84
CA LEU A 24 1.23 -25.55 -9.94
C LEU A 24 0.55 -25.48 -11.31
N ASP A 25 1.29 -25.69 -12.41
CA ASP A 25 0.72 -25.71 -13.76
C ASP A 25 -0.27 -26.87 -13.96
N LEU A 26 0.08 -28.06 -13.46
CA LEU A 26 -0.82 -29.23 -13.49
C LEU A 26 -2.09 -28.99 -12.67
N ILE A 27 -1.98 -28.40 -11.48
CA ILE A 27 -3.14 -28.06 -10.64
C ILE A 27 -4.02 -27.02 -11.33
N LYS A 28 -3.43 -26.02 -11.99
CA LYS A 28 -4.18 -24.99 -12.74
C LYS A 28 -5.08 -25.60 -13.81
N LYS A 29 -4.61 -26.64 -14.51
CA LYS A 29 -5.40 -27.37 -15.53
C LYS A 29 -6.60 -28.15 -14.96
N HIS A 30 -6.54 -28.51 -13.68
CA HIS A 30 -7.60 -29.29 -13.00
C HIS A 30 -8.29 -28.49 -11.88
N ILE A 31 -8.13 -27.16 -11.86
CA ILE A 31 -8.53 -26.33 -10.72
C ILE A 31 -10.03 -26.35 -10.47
N GLU A 32 -10.83 -26.42 -11.53
CA GLU A 32 -12.30 -26.45 -11.47
C GLU A 32 -12.80 -27.69 -10.72
N VAL A 33 -12.21 -28.85 -11.01
CA VAL A 33 -12.56 -30.12 -10.36
C VAL A 33 -12.07 -30.15 -8.91
N ILE A 34 -10.86 -29.64 -8.65
CA ILE A 34 -10.25 -29.65 -7.32
C ILE A 34 -11.00 -28.71 -6.35
N ASN A 35 -11.36 -27.51 -6.82
CA ASN A 35 -12.02 -26.48 -6.00
C ASN A 35 -13.54 -26.63 -5.93
N ASP A 36 -14.13 -27.57 -6.65
CA ASP A 36 -15.56 -27.85 -6.53
C ASP A 36 -15.92 -28.08 -5.05
N LYS A 37 -16.94 -27.40 -4.53
CA LYS A 37 -17.39 -27.55 -3.14
C LYS A 37 -18.44 -28.64 -2.98
N THR A 38 -18.89 -29.26 -4.08
CA THR A 38 -19.89 -30.32 -4.00
C THR A 38 -19.37 -31.50 -3.17
N THR A 39 -20.21 -31.95 -2.24
CA THR A 39 -19.98 -33.11 -1.38
C THR A 39 -20.57 -34.40 -1.96
N LYS A 40 -21.12 -34.33 -3.18
CA LYS A 40 -21.68 -35.49 -3.88
C LYS A 40 -20.58 -36.54 -4.07
N LEU A 41 -20.89 -37.82 -3.85
CA LEU A 41 -19.96 -38.95 -4.04
C LEU A 41 -19.23 -38.89 -5.39
N TYR A 42 -19.94 -38.49 -6.45
CA TYR A 42 -19.39 -38.28 -7.78
C TYR A 42 -18.26 -37.23 -7.82
N GLY A 43 -18.39 -36.14 -7.06
CA GLY A 43 -17.37 -35.09 -6.95
C GLY A 43 -16.11 -35.58 -6.21
N ILE A 44 -16.28 -36.45 -5.20
CA ILE A 44 -15.14 -37.04 -4.47
C ILE A 44 -14.31 -37.94 -5.39
N ASN A 45 -14.97 -38.82 -6.16
CA ASN A 45 -14.28 -39.71 -7.10
C ASN A 45 -13.58 -38.93 -8.22
N LYS A 46 -14.20 -37.87 -8.75
CA LYS A 46 -13.57 -36.99 -9.74
C LYS A 46 -12.33 -36.29 -9.21
N LYS A 47 -12.37 -35.79 -7.96
CA LYS A 47 -11.20 -35.19 -7.33
C LYS A 47 -10.09 -36.20 -7.12
N ALA A 48 -10.43 -37.41 -6.66
CA ALA A 48 -9.46 -38.49 -6.48
C ALA A 48 -8.78 -38.83 -7.81
N ALA A 49 -9.56 -38.96 -8.90
CA ALA A 49 -9.03 -39.17 -10.25
C ALA A 49 -8.14 -38.02 -10.72
N ALA A 50 -8.55 -36.76 -10.51
CA ALA A 50 -7.74 -35.60 -10.85
C ALA A 50 -6.39 -35.60 -10.11
N TRP A 51 -6.38 -35.88 -8.80
CA TRP A 51 -5.14 -36.00 -8.03
C TRP A 51 -4.26 -37.16 -8.49
N GLN A 52 -4.87 -38.28 -8.90
CA GLN A 52 -4.14 -39.40 -9.50
C GLN A 52 -3.45 -38.96 -10.79
N THR A 53 -4.18 -38.32 -11.72
CA THR A 53 -3.62 -37.81 -12.98
C THR A 53 -2.49 -36.79 -12.76
N ILE A 54 -2.65 -35.88 -11.81
CA ILE A 54 -1.61 -34.89 -11.46
C ILE A 54 -0.36 -35.60 -10.94
N ALA A 55 -0.52 -36.57 -10.02
CA ALA A 55 0.61 -37.30 -9.46
C ALA A 55 1.36 -38.09 -10.54
N THR A 56 0.65 -38.82 -11.42
CA THR A 56 1.25 -39.55 -12.54
C THR A 56 2.03 -38.60 -13.45
N LYS A 57 1.41 -37.51 -13.94
CA LYS A 57 2.08 -36.55 -14.83
C LYS A 57 3.28 -35.87 -14.17
N LEU A 58 3.20 -35.54 -12.88
CA LEU A 58 4.32 -34.95 -12.16
C LEU A 58 5.48 -35.95 -12.06
N ASN A 59 5.18 -37.19 -11.70
CA ASN A 59 6.17 -38.26 -11.60
C ASN A 59 6.86 -38.50 -12.95
N ASP A 60 6.10 -38.50 -14.05
CA ASP A 60 6.61 -38.68 -15.41
C ASP A 60 7.52 -37.53 -15.84
N LEU A 61 7.18 -36.28 -15.47
CA LEU A 61 7.93 -35.09 -15.89
C LEU A 61 9.18 -34.81 -15.04
N THR A 62 9.14 -35.11 -13.74
CA THR A 62 10.18 -34.68 -12.78
C THR A 62 10.96 -35.84 -12.18
N GLY A 63 10.45 -37.07 -12.29
CA GLY A 63 10.96 -38.22 -11.53
C GLY A 63 10.64 -38.15 -10.02
N TYR A 64 9.90 -37.13 -9.56
CA TYR A 64 9.59 -36.92 -8.14
C TYR A 64 8.46 -37.84 -7.68
N MET A 65 8.78 -39.11 -7.44
CA MET A 65 7.82 -40.16 -7.08
C MET A 65 7.09 -39.86 -5.77
N LYS A 66 5.88 -39.29 -5.87
CA LYS A 66 4.99 -39.08 -4.72
C LYS A 66 3.62 -39.65 -4.97
N THR A 67 2.99 -40.09 -3.89
CA THR A 67 1.61 -40.56 -3.92
C THR A 67 0.65 -39.37 -4.06
N PRO A 68 -0.54 -39.58 -4.63
CA PRO A 68 -1.56 -38.52 -4.75
C PRO A 68 -1.90 -37.85 -3.41
N LYS A 69 -1.90 -38.61 -2.32
CA LYS A 69 -2.13 -38.09 -0.96
C LYS A 69 -1.02 -37.12 -0.52
N GLN A 70 0.25 -37.43 -0.82
CA GLN A 70 1.38 -36.56 -0.52
C GLN A 70 1.34 -35.28 -1.36
N ILE A 71 1.04 -35.39 -2.65
CA ILE A 71 0.89 -34.23 -3.54
C ILE A 71 -0.23 -33.30 -3.06
N ARG A 72 -1.39 -33.86 -2.68
CA ARG A 72 -2.48 -33.09 -2.08
C ARG A 72 -2.03 -32.37 -0.80
N LYS A 73 -1.29 -33.04 0.08
CA LYS A 73 -0.78 -32.41 1.31
C LYS A 73 0.21 -31.29 1.03
N ILE A 74 1.09 -31.45 0.04
CA ILE A 74 2.03 -30.42 -0.42
C ILE A 74 1.26 -29.19 -0.91
N TRP A 75 0.22 -29.41 -1.73
CA TRP A 75 -0.66 -28.34 -2.20
C TRP A 75 -1.37 -27.60 -1.05
N GLU A 76 -1.96 -28.33 -0.10
CA GLU A 76 -2.58 -27.74 1.08
C GLU A 76 -1.58 -26.89 1.87
N ASN A 77 -0.33 -27.33 2.00
CA ASN A 77 0.73 -26.55 2.63
C ASN A 77 1.05 -25.28 1.85
N PHE A 78 1.10 -25.31 0.51
CA PHE A 78 1.29 -24.10 -0.31
C PHE A 78 0.14 -23.11 -0.16
N ARG A 79 -1.09 -23.62 -0.13
CA ARG A 79 -2.29 -22.82 0.07
C ARG A 79 -2.27 -22.14 1.44
N ASN A 80 -1.96 -22.88 2.50
CA ASN A 80 -1.96 -22.37 3.87
C ASN A 80 -0.84 -21.37 4.13
N ARG A 81 0.32 -21.53 3.47
CA ARG A 81 1.46 -20.62 3.62
C ARG A 81 1.34 -19.35 2.78
N GLY A 82 0.27 -19.18 2.00
CA GLY A 82 0.14 -18.07 1.05
C GLY A 82 1.26 -18.05 0.00
N THR A 83 1.96 -19.19 -0.18
CA THR A 83 3.10 -19.32 -1.11
C THR A 83 2.62 -19.49 -2.56
N LEU A 84 1.30 -19.48 -2.79
CA LEU A 84 0.72 -19.25 -4.11
C LEU A 84 0.97 -17.79 -4.52
N LEU A 85 2.19 -17.52 -4.95
CA LEU A 85 2.53 -16.38 -5.79
C LEU A 85 1.99 -16.64 -7.21
N TYR A 86 0.67 -16.68 -7.33
CA TYR A 86 -0.03 -16.12 -8.48
C TYR A 86 -0.60 -14.79 -7.98
N THR A 87 0.25 -13.77 -7.93
CA THR A 87 -0.21 -12.41 -7.68
C THR A 87 -0.88 -11.90 -8.96
N GLU A 88 -2.18 -12.14 -9.10
CA GLU A 88 -3.01 -10.97 -9.34
C GLU A 88 -2.95 -10.10 -8.07
N PRO A 89 -2.92 -8.76 -8.17
CA PRO A 89 -2.72 -7.89 -7.03
C PRO A 89 -3.98 -7.88 -6.14
N ARG A 90 -4.13 -8.91 -5.31
CA ARG A 90 -4.95 -8.83 -4.10
C ARG A 90 -4.21 -7.93 -3.14
N LYS A 91 -4.84 -6.81 -2.77
CA LYS A 91 -4.42 -5.89 -1.72
C LYS A 91 -4.09 -6.69 -0.44
N THR A 92 -2.82 -7.00 -0.23
CA THR A 92 -2.37 -7.69 0.98
C THR A 92 -2.30 -6.69 2.12
N THR A 93 -3.02 -6.99 3.19
CA THR A 93 -2.81 -6.36 4.49
C THR A 93 -1.33 -6.55 4.90
N PRO A 94 -0.60 -5.47 5.24
CA PRO A 94 0.82 -5.56 5.54
C PRO A 94 1.05 -6.43 6.79
N THR A 95 2.03 -7.34 6.70
CA THR A 95 2.48 -8.20 7.81
C THR A 95 2.91 -7.35 9.00
N LYS A 96 2.77 -7.87 10.23
CA LYS A 96 3.11 -7.14 11.48
C LYS A 96 4.53 -6.53 11.43
N LYS A 97 5.48 -7.23 10.80
CA LYS A 97 6.87 -6.75 10.64
C LYS A 97 6.99 -5.55 9.70
N LEU A 98 6.21 -5.52 8.61
CA LEU A 98 6.15 -4.38 7.69
C LEU A 98 5.34 -3.21 8.27
N ARG A 99 4.32 -3.48 9.11
CA ARG A 99 3.63 -2.45 9.89
C ARG A 99 4.60 -1.78 10.86
N GLN A 100 5.40 -2.56 11.60
CA GLN A 100 6.39 -2.02 12.54
C GLN A 100 7.45 -1.19 11.80
N GLN A 101 8.02 -1.70 10.70
CA GLN A 101 9.00 -0.96 9.92
C GLN A 101 8.46 0.37 9.38
N LYS A 102 7.19 0.41 8.93
CA LYS A 102 6.56 1.67 8.52
C LYS A 102 6.29 2.62 9.69
N LEU A 103 6.00 2.08 10.88
CA LEU A 103 5.82 2.88 12.09
C LEU A 103 7.15 3.49 12.55
N ASP A 104 8.23 2.70 12.50
CA ASP A 104 9.59 3.14 12.83
C ASP A 104 10.07 4.23 11.85
N GLU A 105 9.79 4.08 10.55
CA GLU A 105 10.08 5.11 9.54
C GLU A 105 9.30 6.42 9.82
N VAL A 106 8.01 6.34 10.18
CA VAL A 106 7.24 7.53 10.55
C VAL A 106 7.79 8.18 11.81
N HIS A 107 8.21 7.40 12.81
CA HIS A 107 8.86 7.91 14.01
C HIS A 107 10.18 8.61 13.69
N HIS A 108 10.97 8.06 12.78
CA HIS A 108 12.24 8.65 12.34
C HIS A 108 12.01 9.99 11.62
N GLN A 109 11.04 10.06 10.70
CA GLN A 109 10.67 11.29 10.01
C GLN A 109 10.18 12.38 10.99
N LEU A 110 9.40 12.01 12.01
CA LEU A 110 8.97 12.94 13.06
C LEU A 110 10.14 13.45 13.90
N GLN A 111 11.12 12.59 14.21
CA GLN A 111 12.33 13.03 14.90
C GLN A 111 13.17 14.01 14.06
N LEU A 112 13.29 13.78 12.75
CA LEU A 112 13.98 14.70 11.83
C LEU A 112 13.28 16.07 11.75
N ILE A 113 11.96 16.09 11.79
CA ILE A 113 11.19 17.36 11.83
C ILE A 113 11.43 18.06 13.18
N ARG A 114 11.42 17.32 14.29
CA ARG A 114 11.63 17.87 15.64
C ARG A 114 13.03 18.43 15.82
N SER A 115 14.07 17.76 15.32
CA SER A 115 15.45 18.25 15.37
C SER A 115 15.67 19.48 14.49
N ARG A 116 14.97 19.57 13.36
CA ARG A 116 14.97 20.77 12.51
C ARG A 116 14.26 21.95 13.18
N GLN A 117 13.16 21.73 13.91
CA GLN A 117 12.48 22.81 14.64
C GLN A 117 13.32 23.39 15.80
N LEU A 118 14.17 22.57 16.43
CA LEU A 118 15.05 23.01 17.52
C LEU A 118 16.31 23.76 17.02
N SER A 119 16.56 23.80 15.71
CA SER A 119 17.69 24.51 15.10
C SER A 119 17.31 25.79 14.36
N PHE A 120 16.02 26.18 14.37
CA PHE A 120 15.65 27.52 13.92
C PHE A 120 15.82 28.50 15.08
N PRO A 121 16.79 29.44 15.04
CA PRO A 121 16.82 30.53 15.99
C PRO A 121 15.49 31.29 15.87
N CYS A 122 14.92 31.67 17.01
CA CYS A 122 13.59 32.25 17.21
C CYS A 122 13.34 33.61 16.54
N TYR A 123 13.73 33.77 15.27
CA TYR A 123 13.46 34.96 14.48
C TYR A 123 12.10 34.83 13.81
N ARG A 124 11.15 35.65 14.30
CA ARG A 124 9.89 36.09 13.66
C ARG A 124 9.44 35.21 12.49
N MET A 125 9.02 33.98 12.76
CA MET A 125 8.12 33.32 11.81
C MET A 125 6.79 34.07 11.86
N SER A 126 6.43 34.72 10.75
CA SER A 126 5.11 35.32 10.62
C SER A 126 4.05 34.24 10.86
N TRP A 127 2.92 34.64 11.45
CA TRP A 127 1.82 33.73 11.79
C TRP A 127 1.36 32.88 10.59
N SER A 128 1.48 33.41 9.37
CA SER A 128 1.23 32.70 8.11
C SER A 128 2.10 31.46 7.89
N HIS A 129 3.37 31.48 8.31
CA HIS A 129 4.24 30.32 8.17
C HIS A 129 3.94 29.24 9.21
N CYS A 130 3.55 29.64 10.43
CA CYS A 130 3.10 28.71 11.47
C CYS A 130 1.81 27.98 11.06
N THR A 131 0.82 28.70 10.50
CA THR A 131 -0.43 28.08 10.03
C THR A 131 -0.20 27.15 8.85
N THR A 132 0.70 27.51 7.92
CA THR A 132 1.08 26.65 6.78
C THR A 132 1.74 25.36 7.27
N LEU A 133 2.66 25.46 8.24
CA LEU A 133 3.35 24.30 8.82
C LEU A 133 2.36 23.37 9.56
N LEU A 134 1.47 23.94 10.38
CA LEU A 134 0.44 23.17 11.09
C LEU A 134 -0.53 22.48 10.13
N THR A 135 -0.87 23.14 9.02
CA THR A 135 -1.74 22.58 7.99
C THR A 135 -1.06 21.43 7.26
N ALA A 136 0.24 21.55 6.95
CA ALA A 136 1.03 20.47 6.36
C ALA A 136 1.15 19.26 7.30
N ILE A 137 1.40 19.49 8.59
CA ILE A 137 1.44 18.43 9.61
C ILE A 137 0.08 17.74 9.72
N ARG A 138 -1.02 18.51 9.79
CA ARG A 138 -2.38 17.97 9.87
C ARG A 138 -2.76 17.17 8.62
N TYR A 139 -2.32 17.62 7.45
CA TYR A 139 -2.48 16.89 6.17
C TYR A 139 -1.71 15.57 6.16
N ILE A 140 -0.45 15.57 6.62
CA ILE A 140 0.36 14.35 6.71
C ILE A 140 -0.27 13.36 7.68
N MET A 141 -0.72 13.81 8.86
CA MET A 141 -1.40 12.96 9.84
C MET A 141 -2.72 12.39 9.29
N THR A 142 -3.56 13.21 8.65
CA THR A 142 -4.81 12.72 8.05
C THR A 142 -4.55 11.74 6.90
N LYS A 143 -3.53 11.98 6.05
CA LYS A 143 -3.16 11.01 5.00
C LYS A 143 -2.64 9.70 5.57
N LEU A 144 -1.88 9.74 6.67
CA LEU A 144 -1.38 8.54 7.36
C LEU A 144 -2.52 7.77 8.05
N SER A 145 -3.42 8.46 8.75
CA SER A 145 -4.61 7.86 9.38
C SER A 145 -5.57 7.25 8.36
N LEU A 146 -5.81 7.93 7.23
CA LEU A 146 -6.60 7.37 6.12
C LEU A 146 -5.92 6.16 5.48
N LYS A 147 -4.60 6.15 5.34
CA LYS A 147 -3.84 4.97 4.87
C LYS A 147 -3.92 3.80 5.85
N MET A 148 -4.07 4.06 7.15
CA MET A 148 -4.26 3.01 8.14
C MET A 148 -5.70 2.48 8.15
N LEU A 149 -6.72 3.35 8.13
CA LEU A 149 -8.12 2.93 8.11
C LEU A 149 -8.50 2.16 6.83
N VAL A 150 -8.01 2.60 5.66
CA VAL A 150 -8.29 1.92 4.38
C VAL A 150 -7.66 0.53 4.31
N ASN A 151 -6.64 0.23 5.13
CA ASN A 151 -5.98 -1.07 5.17
C ASN A 151 -6.65 -2.09 6.11
N ASP A 152 -7.52 -1.68 7.03
CA ASP A 152 -8.10 -2.61 8.02
C ASP A 152 -9.52 -3.11 7.67
N GLY A 153 -10.13 -2.69 6.55
CA GLY A 153 -11.28 -3.36 5.94
C GLY A 153 -12.51 -3.55 6.85
N SER A 154 -12.63 -2.79 7.93
CA SER A 154 -13.78 -2.78 8.84
C SER A 154 -14.54 -1.46 8.64
N MET A 155 -15.70 -1.57 7.99
CA MET A 155 -16.72 -0.52 7.95
C MET A 155 -17.55 -0.63 9.23
N THR A 156 -17.14 0.10 10.27
CA THR A 156 -18.04 0.68 11.27
C THR A 156 -17.35 1.90 11.88
N LEU A 157 -17.90 3.08 11.63
CA LEU A 157 -17.55 4.33 12.33
C LEU A 157 -18.03 4.23 13.78
N PRO A 158 -17.15 4.33 14.80
CA PRO A 158 -17.63 4.64 16.14
C PRO A 158 -17.93 6.14 16.19
N GLU A 159 -19.07 6.49 16.80
CA GLU A 159 -19.39 7.88 17.16
C GLU A 159 -18.25 8.52 17.97
N PRO A 160 -17.99 9.83 17.78
CA PRO A 160 -16.94 10.51 18.50
C PRO A 160 -17.33 10.64 19.98
N ARG A 161 -16.65 9.91 20.86
CA ARG A 161 -16.64 10.24 22.29
C ARG A 161 -15.57 11.30 22.55
N GLU A 162 -15.98 12.34 23.28
CA GLU A 162 -15.24 13.60 23.48
C GLU A 162 -14.03 13.62 24.45
N PRO A 163 -13.58 12.57 25.18
CA PRO A 163 -12.56 12.84 26.21
C PRO A 163 -11.10 12.90 25.68
N PHE A 164 -10.83 12.64 24.40
CA PHE A 164 -9.44 12.52 23.91
C PHE A 164 -8.71 13.86 23.63
N ILE A 165 -9.40 15.00 23.70
CA ILE A 165 -8.78 16.33 23.44
C ILE A 165 -8.16 16.93 24.71
N GLN A 166 -8.49 16.42 25.90
CA GLN A 166 -8.04 17.03 27.16
C GLN A 166 -6.65 16.56 27.64
N GLU A 167 -6.18 15.38 27.23
CA GLU A 167 -4.86 14.86 27.67
C GLU A 167 -3.66 15.44 26.91
N LEU A 168 -3.85 15.98 25.69
CA LEU A 168 -2.77 16.63 24.95
C LEU A 168 -2.55 18.10 25.35
N SER A 169 -3.50 18.70 26.08
CA SER A 169 -3.33 20.06 26.64
C SER A 169 -2.46 20.08 27.90
N ASN A 170 -2.33 18.95 28.60
CA ASN A 170 -1.68 18.91 29.92
C ASN A 170 -0.22 18.42 29.91
N SER A 171 0.30 17.93 28.78
CA SER A 171 1.67 17.40 28.68
C SER A 171 2.69 18.35 28.01
N ALA A 172 2.25 19.50 27.53
CA ALA A 172 3.12 20.57 27.04
C ALA A 172 3.03 21.77 27.99
N GLY A 173 3.77 21.70 29.11
CA GLY A 173 4.05 22.84 29.98
C GLY A 173 4.92 23.88 29.28
N VAL A 174 4.37 24.55 28.27
CA VAL A 174 4.95 25.74 27.64
C VAL A 174 3.90 26.84 27.72
N THR A 175 3.85 27.49 28.88
CA THR A 175 3.20 28.80 29.02
C THR A 175 4.05 29.83 28.28
N CYS A 176 3.74 30.09 27.01
CA CYS A 176 4.24 31.30 26.35
C CYS A 176 3.42 32.50 26.86
N SER A 177 3.91 33.12 27.92
CA SER A 177 3.46 34.45 28.35
C SER A 177 3.96 35.47 27.32
N VAL A 178 3.14 35.79 26.32
CA VAL A 178 3.43 36.89 25.38
C VAL A 178 2.95 38.18 26.03
N THR A 179 3.85 38.87 26.73
CA THR A 179 3.70 40.30 27.01
C THR A 179 4.02 41.05 25.73
N CYS A 180 2.99 41.57 25.05
CA CYS A 180 3.17 42.54 23.99
C CYS A 180 3.51 43.90 24.62
N HIS A 181 4.77 44.32 24.48
CA HIS A 181 5.15 45.73 24.58
C HIS A 181 4.65 46.40 23.31
N VAL A 182 3.79 47.40 23.48
CA VAL A 182 3.41 48.35 22.43
C VAL A 182 4.34 49.53 22.65
N ASP A 183 5.24 49.76 21.70
CA ASP A 183 6.01 51.00 21.63
C ASP A 183 5.05 52.07 21.07
N ASP A 184 4.64 53.00 21.94
CA ASP A 184 3.92 54.23 21.61
C ASP A 184 4.95 55.36 21.50
N ASP A 185 5.13 55.91 20.30
CA ASP A 185 5.74 57.22 19.97
C ASP A 185 5.01 57.67 18.68
N ASP A 186 4.51 58.88 18.42
CA ASP A 186 4.38 60.15 19.13
C ASP A 186 3.41 61.04 18.28
N ASP A 187 2.98 62.17 18.86
CA ASP A 187 2.38 63.38 18.25
C ASP A 187 0.88 63.41 17.89
N ASP A 188 0.05 63.98 18.79
CA ASP A 188 -0.81 65.12 18.43
C ASP A 188 -1.29 65.91 19.68
N ASP A 189 -1.25 67.24 19.56
CA ASP A 189 -1.56 68.24 20.58
C ASP A 189 -3.07 68.46 20.76
N GLY A 190 -3.53 68.77 21.97
CA GLY A 190 -4.80 69.51 22.13
C GLY A 190 -5.67 69.22 23.36
N LEU A 191 -5.38 69.93 24.45
CA LEU A 191 -6.30 70.63 25.37
C LEU A 191 -7.68 70.01 25.74
N THR A 192 -7.79 69.72 27.05
CA THR A 192 -8.91 70.00 27.98
C THR A 192 -10.33 69.55 27.64
N GLU A 193 -10.87 68.59 28.41
CA GLU A 193 -11.84 68.87 29.49
C GLU A 193 -12.27 67.58 30.20
N THR A 194 -12.40 67.69 31.52
CA THR A 194 -12.93 66.70 32.46
C THR A 194 -14.42 66.45 32.23
N SER A 195 -14.85 65.19 32.04
CA SER A 195 -16.09 64.66 32.66
C SER A 195 -16.30 63.15 32.46
N ASN A 196 -16.53 62.48 33.59
CA ASN A 196 -17.54 61.45 33.84
C ASN A 196 -17.67 60.23 32.91
N ALA A 197 -17.32 59.08 33.50
CA ALA A 197 -18.09 57.83 33.51
C ALA A 197 -19.07 57.59 32.35
N THR A 198 -18.76 56.62 31.48
CA THR A 198 -19.74 55.65 30.95
C THR A 198 -18.99 54.46 30.37
N THR A 199 -19.23 53.29 30.98
CA THR A 199 -18.83 51.97 30.49
C THR A 199 -19.31 51.76 29.05
N PRO A 200 -18.44 51.38 28.08
CA PRO A 200 -18.90 51.10 26.73
C PRO A 200 -19.62 49.75 26.71
N THR A 201 -20.95 49.82 26.70
CA THR A 201 -21.84 48.71 26.38
C THR A 201 -21.44 48.13 25.01
N PRO A 202 -21.23 46.81 24.88
CA PRO A 202 -20.88 46.22 23.59
C PRO A 202 -22.05 46.38 22.63
N ILE A 203 -21.86 47.21 21.60
CA ILE A 203 -22.79 47.36 20.48
C ILE A 203 -22.92 45.97 19.82
N ARG A 204 -24.09 45.35 20.04
CA ARG A 204 -24.56 44.17 19.32
C ARG A 204 -24.58 44.48 17.83
N GLN A 205 -23.50 44.18 17.12
CA GLN A 205 -23.54 44.04 15.67
C GLN A 205 -24.49 42.87 15.34
N GLY A 206 -25.61 43.23 14.72
CA GLY A 206 -26.69 42.30 14.40
C GLY A 206 -26.21 41.11 13.54
N PRO A 207 -26.89 39.95 13.63
CA PRO A 207 -26.50 38.68 13.00
C PRO A 207 -26.55 38.65 11.46
N ALA A 208 -26.94 39.76 10.80
CA ALA A 208 -27.17 39.79 9.36
C ALA A 208 -25.88 39.84 8.52
N ILE A 209 -24.82 40.52 8.98
CA ILE A 209 -23.58 40.70 8.20
C ILE A 209 -22.70 39.45 8.26
N LYS A 210 -22.71 38.71 9.37
CA LYS A 210 -21.97 37.44 9.53
C LYS A 210 -22.54 36.31 8.66
N LYS A 211 -23.84 36.36 8.30
CA LYS A 211 -24.48 35.32 7.47
C LYS A 211 -24.08 35.38 5.99
N ARG A 212 -23.75 36.57 5.45
CA ARG A 212 -23.32 36.71 4.04
C ARG A 212 -21.88 36.27 3.80
N LYS A 213 -20.94 36.58 4.71
CA LYS A 213 -19.54 36.13 4.59
C LYS A 213 -19.39 34.60 4.73
N LEU A 214 -20.22 33.98 5.55
CA LEU A 214 -20.20 32.52 5.74
C LEU A 214 -20.75 31.73 4.54
N SER A 215 -21.54 32.36 3.65
CA SER A 215 -22.07 31.66 2.47
C SER A 215 -21.06 31.62 1.33
N THR A 216 -20.27 32.68 1.14
CA THR A 216 -19.25 32.77 0.09
C THR A 216 -18.08 31.82 0.34
N GLU A 217 -17.62 31.68 1.59
CA GLU A 217 -16.54 30.73 1.94
C GLU A 217 -16.96 29.27 1.73
N LYS A 218 -18.23 28.94 2.01
CA LYS A 218 -18.76 27.59 1.75
C LYS A 218 -18.83 27.28 0.27
N GLU A 219 -19.17 28.26 -0.55
CA GLU A 219 -19.24 28.12 -2.00
C GLU A 219 -17.84 27.95 -2.62
N GLU A 220 -16.84 28.71 -2.16
CA GLU A 220 -15.44 28.52 -2.57
C GLU A 220 -14.88 27.15 -2.17
N ALA A 221 -15.17 26.67 -0.95
CA ALA A 221 -14.74 25.35 -0.51
C ALA A 221 -15.36 24.22 -1.34
N LEU A 222 -16.62 24.37 -1.75
CA LEU A 222 -17.29 23.44 -2.67
C LEU A 222 -16.64 23.47 -4.06
N ARG A 223 -16.32 24.65 -4.59
CA ARG A 223 -15.63 24.80 -5.89
C ARG A 223 -14.26 24.12 -5.88
N LEU A 224 -13.44 24.38 -4.86
CA LEU A 224 -12.12 23.77 -4.69
C LEU A 224 -12.20 22.24 -4.56
N THR A 225 -13.25 21.73 -3.89
CA THR A 225 -13.48 20.28 -3.76
C THR A 225 -13.86 19.66 -5.11
N ALA A 226 -14.66 20.35 -5.92
CA ALA A 226 -15.01 19.91 -7.27
C ALA A 226 -13.80 19.90 -8.20
N GLU A 227 -12.99 20.97 -8.19
CA GLU A 227 -11.74 21.07 -8.97
C GLU A 227 -10.76 19.96 -8.59
N ARG A 228 -10.56 19.70 -7.30
CA ARG A 228 -9.71 18.61 -6.82
C ARG A 228 -10.22 17.24 -7.28
N SER A 229 -11.53 17.03 -7.27
CA SER A 229 -12.14 15.78 -7.74
C SER A 229 -11.99 15.60 -9.25
N GLN A 230 -12.00 16.69 -10.01
CA GLN A 230 -11.71 16.66 -11.45
C GLN A 230 -10.24 16.35 -11.72
N LEU A 231 -9.32 16.96 -10.99
CA LEU A 231 -7.88 16.71 -11.11
C LEU A 231 -7.53 15.26 -10.78
N LEU A 232 -8.13 14.69 -9.74
CA LEU A 232 -7.94 13.28 -9.38
C LEU A 232 -8.39 12.35 -10.51
N ARG A 233 -9.56 12.59 -11.12
CA ARG A 233 -10.02 11.82 -12.27
C ARG A 233 -9.08 11.93 -13.46
N LYS A 234 -8.53 13.11 -13.74
CA LYS A 234 -7.55 13.31 -14.81
C LYS A 234 -6.26 12.53 -14.55
N MET A 235 -5.74 12.58 -13.33
CA MET A 235 -4.53 11.86 -12.94
C MET A 235 -4.74 10.34 -13.00
N ASP A 236 -5.88 9.83 -12.56
CA ASP A 236 -6.19 8.40 -12.62
C ASP A 236 -6.24 7.89 -14.08
N MET A 237 -6.80 8.69 -14.99
CA MET A 237 -6.80 8.38 -16.42
C MET A 237 -5.39 8.40 -17.02
N GLU A 238 -4.56 9.37 -16.65
CA GLU A 238 -3.17 9.46 -17.14
C GLU A 238 -2.31 8.30 -16.64
N VAL A 239 -2.47 7.91 -15.36
CA VAL A 239 -1.82 6.73 -14.79
C VAL A 239 -2.27 5.45 -15.51
N HIS A 240 -3.56 5.34 -15.80
CA HIS A 240 -4.09 4.20 -16.56
C HIS A 240 -3.50 4.14 -17.97
N GLN A 241 -3.44 5.27 -18.67
CA GLN A 241 -2.86 5.37 -20.00
C GLN A 241 -1.37 4.98 -20.00
N LYS A 242 -0.58 5.53 -19.07
CA LYS A 242 0.84 5.16 -18.92
C LYS A 242 1.04 3.67 -18.64
N ARG A 243 0.12 3.04 -17.91
CA ARG A 243 0.16 1.60 -17.67
C ARG A 243 -0.09 0.79 -18.94
N LEU A 244 -0.97 1.25 -19.82
CA LEU A 244 -1.21 0.61 -21.11
C LEU A 244 0.00 0.75 -22.03
N GLU A 245 0.60 1.94 -22.11
CA GLU A 245 1.84 2.18 -22.88
C GLU A 245 2.99 1.26 -22.42
N LEU A 246 3.16 1.07 -21.11
CA LEU A 246 4.17 0.17 -20.56
C LEU A 246 3.92 -1.30 -20.93
N LEU A 247 2.67 -1.75 -20.90
CA LEU A 247 2.31 -3.12 -21.29
C LEU A 247 2.57 -3.37 -22.78
N GLU A 248 2.30 -2.38 -23.62
CA GLU A 248 2.59 -2.46 -25.05
C GLU A 248 4.09 -2.50 -25.32
N HIS A 249 4.87 -1.66 -24.63
CA HIS A 249 6.33 -1.69 -24.71
C HIS A 249 6.92 -3.04 -24.26
N GLU A 250 6.40 -3.61 -23.16
CA GLU A 250 6.81 -4.94 -22.69
C GLU A 250 6.51 -6.03 -23.73
N LYS A 251 5.36 -5.95 -24.40
CA LYS A 251 4.99 -6.86 -25.49
C LYS A 251 5.94 -6.72 -26.69
N MET A 252 6.33 -5.50 -27.06
CA MET A 252 7.29 -5.26 -28.12
C MET A 252 8.66 -5.85 -27.79
N LEU A 253 9.18 -5.62 -26.58
CA LEU A 253 10.46 -6.18 -26.13
C LEU A 253 10.46 -7.71 -26.15
N LYS A 254 9.37 -8.36 -25.71
CA LYS A 254 9.24 -9.82 -25.77
C LYS A 254 9.25 -10.34 -27.20
N ASN A 255 8.56 -9.65 -28.12
CA ASN A 255 8.55 -10.01 -29.54
C ASN A 255 9.93 -9.84 -30.18
N GLU A 256 10.64 -8.77 -29.86
CA GLU A 256 12.00 -8.53 -30.37
C GLU A 256 12.98 -9.58 -29.83
N HIS A 257 12.91 -9.90 -28.54
CA HIS A 257 13.71 -10.97 -27.96
C HIS A 257 13.44 -12.32 -28.63
N PHE A 258 12.17 -12.64 -28.90
CA PHE A 258 11.82 -13.87 -29.61
C PHE A 258 12.38 -13.91 -31.03
N ARG A 259 12.31 -12.80 -31.78
CA ARG A 259 12.94 -12.70 -33.12
C ARG A 259 14.46 -12.90 -33.05
N SER A 260 15.13 -12.27 -32.09
CA SER A 260 16.57 -12.41 -31.90
C SER A 260 16.97 -13.88 -31.61
N LEU A 261 16.20 -14.59 -30.80
CA LEU A 261 16.43 -16.02 -30.54
C LEU A 261 16.25 -16.87 -31.81
N GLN A 262 15.25 -16.58 -32.63
CA GLN A 262 15.05 -17.28 -33.90
C GLN A 262 16.21 -17.04 -34.88
N GLU A 263 16.73 -15.82 -34.95
CA GLU A 263 17.89 -15.51 -35.79
C GLU A 263 19.15 -16.22 -35.33
N LEU A 264 19.41 -16.28 -34.01
CA LEU A 264 20.53 -17.04 -33.45
C LEU A 264 20.41 -18.54 -33.75
N GLN A 265 19.22 -19.11 -33.62
CA GLN A 265 18.98 -20.51 -33.97
C GLN A 265 19.25 -20.78 -35.46
N LYS A 266 18.80 -19.87 -36.34
CA LYS A 266 19.04 -19.97 -37.79
C LYS A 266 20.53 -19.89 -38.12
N LYS A 267 21.28 -18.97 -37.48
CA LYS A 267 22.74 -18.86 -37.65
C LYS A 267 23.46 -20.12 -37.19
N GLY A 268 23.11 -20.65 -36.02
CA GLY A 268 23.70 -21.90 -35.52
C GLY A 268 23.46 -23.10 -36.44
N LEU A 269 22.28 -23.18 -37.08
CA LEU A 269 21.99 -24.21 -38.09
C LEU A 269 22.85 -24.03 -39.36
N LEU A 270 23.02 -22.79 -39.83
CA LEU A 270 23.87 -22.51 -41.00
C LEU A 270 25.33 -22.90 -40.73
N GLU A 271 25.90 -22.49 -39.59
CA GLU A 271 27.27 -22.86 -39.20
C GLU A 271 27.46 -24.37 -39.10
N TYR A 272 26.46 -25.09 -38.59
CA TYR A 272 26.48 -26.55 -38.53
C TYR A 272 26.53 -27.17 -39.94
N HIS A 273 25.70 -26.68 -40.86
CA HIS A 273 25.69 -27.16 -42.25
C HIS A 273 27.01 -26.85 -42.97
N GLU A 274 27.57 -25.67 -42.79
CA GLU A 274 28.88 -25.29 -43.36
C GLU A 274 30.00 -26.22 -42.86
N LYS A 275 30.06 -26.47 -41.55
CA LYS A 275 31.03 -27.43 -40.98
C LYS A 275 30.85 -28.84 -41.54
N LYS A 276 29.61 -29.28 -41.71
CA LYS A 276 29.31 -30.62 -42.25
C LYS A 276 29.70 -30.74 -43.73
N ILE A 277 29.51 -29.69 -44.54
CA ILE A 277 29.96 -29.66 -45.93
C ILE A 277 31.49 -29.71 -46.00
N ALA A 278 32.18 -28.94 -45.16
CA ALA A 278 33.64 -28.93 -45.13
C ALA A 278 34.26 -30.28 -44.71
N GLN A 279 33.56 -31.09 -43.92
CA GLN A 279 34.01 -32.44 -43.55
C GLN A 279 33.85 -33.49 -44.67
N LEU A 280 33.03 -33.20 -45.68
CA LEU A 280 32.76 -34.12 -46.79
C LEU A 280 33.63 -33.86 -48.02
N GLN A 281 34.44 -32.79 -48.00
CA GLN A 281 35.41 -32.43 -49.03
C GLN A 281 36.81 -32.89 -48.63
#